data_AF-A0A5B9D0U0-F1
#
_entry.id   AF-A0A5B9D0U0-F1
#
_cell.length_a   1.000
_cell.length_b   1.000
_cell.length_c   1.000
_cell.angle_alpha   90.00
_cell.angle_beta   90.00
_cell.angle_gamma   90.00
#
_symmetry.space_group_name_H-M   'P 1'
#
loop_
_entity.id
_entity.type
_entity.pdbx_description
1 polymer ?
#
loop_
_entity_poly.entity_id
_entity_poly.type
_entity_poly.pdbx_seq_one_letter_code
_entity_poly.pdbx_strand_id
1 'polypeptide(L)'
;MLEEEKQHLQEGADGKVHVSFNGIFTPPEEAAVYAEQHAEDKNNPLYFVVFPEADSAISELLVAGYQKFLENNFWGLTNSTQTAKALMYGYGLTGLELYGHSRGTMTAGNGSYNLAKHGIHGIAKETTINFFGPAFNTQDMADTLYILSDGKQDYVNLENHKYDFVGVKIGKNPYTFEKIPPGSGPWKERFQIFKGYPSVHACYGNASPICRQAYGSPNRTPIYSIYSGRKK
;
A
#
# COMPACT_ATOMS: atom_id res chain seq x y z
N MET A 1 -9.78 -13.53 -2.70
CA MET A 1 -11.15 -13.02 -2.72
C MET A 1 -11.76 -13.26 -4.09
N LEU A 2 -12.91 -13.92 -4.16
CA LEU A 2 -13.74 -14.08 -5.35
C LEU A 2 -14.58 -12.80 -5.59
N GLU A 3 -15.08 -12.57 -6.81
CA GLU A 3 -15.81 -11.32 -7.14
C GLU A 3 -17.06 -11.10 -6.27
N GLU A 4 -17.76 -12.17 -5.91
CA GLU A 4 -19.00 -12.11 -5.10
C GLU A 4 -18.71 -11.74 -3.63
N GLU A 5 -17.58 -12.20 -3.09
CA GLU A 5 -17.16 -11.88 -1.72
C GLU A 5 -16.89 -10.38 -1.55
N LYS A 6 -16.43 -9.69 -2.60
CA LYS A 6 -16.08 -8.26 -2.57
C LYS A 6 -17.27 -7.34 -2.31
N GLN A 7 -18.51 -7.82 -2.46
CA GLN A 7 -19.73 -7.03 -2.22
C GLN A 7 -20.33 -7.28 -0.84
N HIS A 8 -19.82 -8.28 -0.11
CA HIS A 8 -20.39 -8.74 1.16
C HIS A 8 -19.33 -8.86 2.27
N LEU A 9 -18.29 -8.03 2.20
CA LEU A 9 -17.29 -7.89 3.26
C LEU A 9 -17.95 -7.37 4.54
N GLN A 10 -17.54 -7.96 5.65
CA GLN A 10 -18.00 -7.63 6.98
C GLN A 10 -17.17 -6.49 7.54
N GLU A 11 -17.85 -5.55 8.18
CA GLU A 11 -17.22 -4.50 8.94
C GLU A 11 -16.60 -5.05 10.24
N GLY A 12 -15.50 -4.45 10.67
CA GLY A 12 -14.95 -4.62 12.01
C GLY A 12 -15.80 -3.98 13.09
N ALA A 13 -15.38 -4.15 14.34
CA ALA A 13 -16.03 -3.52 15.49
C ALA A 13 -15.96 -1.97 15.44
N ASP A 14 -15.05 -1.43 14.62
CA ASP A 14 -14.87 -0.01 14.35
C ASP A 14 -15.77 0.50 13.20
N GLY A 15 -16.59 -0.36 12.61
CA GLY A 15 -17.50 -0.03 11.51
C GLY A 15 -16.81 0.10 10.15
N LYS A 16 -15.57 -0.40 10.00
CA LYS A 16 -14.83 -0.33 8.73
C LYS A 16 -14.58 -1.70 8.13
N VAL A 17 -14.55 -1.75 6.80
CA VAL A 17 -14.02 -2.89 6.06
C VAL A 17 -12.51 -2.70 5.89
N HIS A 18 -11.71 -3.64 6.39
CA HIS A 18 -10.25 -3.58 6.27
C HIS A 18 -9.76 -4.49 5.15
N VAL A 19 -9.02 -3.93 4.20
CA VAL A 19 -8.46 -4.68 3.06
C VAL A 19 -6.98 -4.39 2.89
N SER A 20 -6.19 -5.43 2.72
CA SER A 20 -4.77 -5.34 2.44
C SER A 20 -4.43 -5.84 1.03
N PHE A 21 -3.57 -5.09 0.35
CA PHE A 21 -2.99 -5.44 -0.95
C PHE A 21 -1.52 -5.84 -0.75
N ASN A 22 -1.18 -7.07 -1.14
CA ASN A 22 0.16 -7.61 -0.94
C ASN A 22 1.18 -7.13 -1.99
N GLY A 23 2.46 -7.24 -1.63
CA GLY A 23 3.61 -6.92 -2.45
C GLY A 23 3.93 -7.95 -3.54
N ILE A 24 5.15 -7.82 -4.07
CA ILE A 24 5.80 -8.71 -5.04
C ILE A 24 6.61 -9.76 -4.27
N PHE A 25 6.83 -10.96 -4.83
CA PHE A 25 7.72 -11.99 -4.29
C PHE A 25 7.31 -12.50 -2.91
N THR A 26 6.01 -12.45 -2.64
CA THR A 26 5.48 -12.79 -1.32
C THR A 26 4.51 -13.96 -1.48
N PRO A 27 4.87 -15.19 -1.08
CA PRO A 27 3.93 -16.30 -1.07
C PRO A 27 2.72 -15.96 -0.18
N PRO A 28 1.55 -16.58 -0.40
CA PRO A 28 0.31 -16.21 0.29
C PRO A 28 0.41 -16.15 1.81
N GLU A 29 1.21 -17.02 2.43
CA GLU A 29 1.44 -17.04 3.88
C GLU A 29 2.20 -15.80 4.38
N GLU A 30 3.26 -15.40 3.69
CA GLU A 30 4.00 -14.18 4.02
C GLU A 30 3.14 -12.93 3.76
N ALA A 31 2.28 -12.96 2.75
CA ALA A 31 1.37 -11.87 2.45
C ALA A 31 0.35 -11.66 3.58
N ALA A 32 -0.16 -12.76 4.15
CA ALA A 32 -1.03 -12.73 5.32
C ALA A 32 -0.28 -12.17 6.56
N VAL A 33 0.97 -12.59 6.78
CA VAL A 33 1.80 -12.06 7.88
C VAL A 33 2.00 -10.55 7.74
N TYR A 34 2.35 -10.05 6.56
CA TYR A 34 2.52 -8.61 6.36
C TYR A 34 1.22 -7.85 6.54
N ALA A 35 0.12 -8.42 6.08
CA ALA A 35 -1.13 -7.74 6.17
C ALA A 35 -1.66 -7.68 7.61
N GLU A 36 -1.49 -8.75 8.41
CA GLU A 36 -1.70 -8.71 9.87
C GLU A 36 -0.72 -7.75 10.57
N GLN A 37 0.54 -7.69 10.13
CA GLN A 37 1.56 -6.76 10.64
C GLN A 37 1.15 -5.29 10.43
N HIS A 38 0.50 -4.98 9.31
CA HIS A 38 0.14 -3.62 8.93
C HIS A 38 -1.20 -3.16 9.48
N ALA A 39 -2.11 -4.08 9.79
CA ALA A 39 -3.40 -3.76 10.40
C ALA A 39 -3.20 -3.14 11.80
N GLU A 40 -3.93 -2.05 12.06
CA GLU A 40 -3.91 -1.40 13.37
C GLU A 40 -4.56 -2.28 14.45
N ASP A 41 -5.73 -2.85 14.14
CA ASP A 41 -6.42 -3.82 14.98
C ASP A 41 -6.46 -5.20 14.30
N LYS A 42 -5.87 -6.19 14.97
CA LYS A 42 -5.80 -7.58 14.50
C LYS A 42 -7.06 -8.38 14.83
N ASN A 43 -7.99 -7.81 15.59
CA ASN A 43 -9.22 -8.46 15.99
C ASN A 43 -10.38 -8.21 15.02
N ASN A 44 -10.23 -7.25 14.10
CA ASN A 44 -11.23 -6.99 13.06
C ASN A 44 -11.05 -7.93 11.86
N PRO A 45 -12.14 -8.23 11.11
CA PRO A 45 -12.04 -8.93 9.84
C PRO A 45 -11.08 -8.20 8.89
N LEU A 46 -10.05 -8.92 8.42
CA LEU A 46 -9.05 -8.40 7.51
C LEU A 46 -9.03 -9.22 6.24
N TYR A 47 -9.31 -8.56 5.12
CA TYR A 47 -9.39 -9.20 3.82
C TYR A 47 -8.10 -8.97 3.03
N PHE A 48 -7.63 -10.00 2.35
CA PHE A 48 -6.36 -9.95 1.62
C PHE A 48 -6.58 -10.18 0.14
N VAL A 49 -6.15 -9.23 -0.68
CA VAL A 49 -6.06 -9.39 -2.13
C VAL A 49 -4.67 -9.92 -2.43
N VAL A 50 -4.56 -11.24 -2.59
CA VAL A 50 -3.30 -11.94 -2.86
C VAL A 50 -3.05 -12.01 -4.37
N PHE A 51 -1.89 -11.51 -4.79
CA PHE A 51 -1.31 -11.81 -6.09
C PHE A 51 -0.55 -13.14 -6.02
N PRO A 52 -0.88 -14.14 -6.85
CA PRO A 52 -0.02 -15.32 -6.98
C PRO A 52 1.37 -14.90 -7.47
N GLU A 53 2.40 -15.54 -6.93
CA GLU A 53 3.77 -15.40 -7.43
C GLU A 53 3.78 -15.78 -8.92
N ALA A 54 4.41 -14.97 -9.77
CA ALA A 54 4.55 -15.37 -11.16
C ALA A 54 5.55 -16.53 -11.24
N ASP A 55 5.42 -17.41 -12.25
CA ASP A 55 6.22 -18.64 -12.39
C ASP A 55 7.76 -18.44 -12.40
N SER A 56 8.24 -17.19 -12.44
CA SER A 56 9.64 -16.86 -12.25
C SER A 56 9.84 -15.42 -11.76
N ALA A 57 11.00 -15.15 -11.17
CA ALA A 57 11.34 -13.80 -10.73
C ALA A 57 11.46 -12.76 -11.84
N ILE A 58 11.72 -13.21 -13.07
CA ILE A 58 11.71 -12.35 -14.26
C ILE A 58 10.27 -12.00 -14.64
N SER A 59 9.36 -12.98 -14.64
CA SER A 59 7.93 -12.77 -14.90
C SER A 59 7.32 -11.81 -13.89
N GLU A 60 7.76 -11.90 -12.64
CA GLU A 60 7.27 -11.05 -11.58
C GLU A 60 7.79 -9.59 -11.69
N LEU A 61 9.07 -9.41 -12.05
CA LEU A 61 9.63 -8.10 -12.42
C LEU A 61 8.94 -7.50 -13.66
N LEU A 62 8.52 -8.33 -14.61
CA LEU A 62 7.76 -7.90 -15.79
C LEU A 62 6.34 -7.44 -15.44
N VAL A 63 5.63 -8.16 -14.57
CA VAL A 63 4.31 -7.73 -14.06
C VAL A 63 4.43 -6.45 -13.24
N ALA A 64 5.46 -6.34 -12.38
CA ALA A 64 5.79 -5.13 -11.63
C ALA A 64 6.05 -3.94 -12.57
N GLY A 65 6.87 -4.18 -13.59
CA GLY A 65 7.20 -3.21 -14.61
C GLY A 65 5.97 -2.79 -15.41
N TYR A 66 5.11 -3.74 -15.79
CA TYR A 66 3.85 -3.46 -16.47
C TYR A 66 2.94 -2.59 -15.60
N GLN A 67 2.67 -2.96 -14.34
CA GLN A 67 1.86 -2.14 -13.45
C GLN A 67 2.46 -0.73 -13.22
N LYS A 68 3.79 -0.59 -13.30
CA LYS A 68 4.48 0.70 -13.03
C LYS A 68 4.54 1.61 -14.24
N PHE A 69 4.80 1.04 -15.41
CA PHE A 69 5.14 1.79 -16.62
C PHE A 69 4.08 1.69 -17.72
N LEU A 70 3.21 0.68 -17.69
CA LEU A 70 2.30 0.35 -18.79
C LEU A 70 0.83 0.28 -18.38
N GLU A 71 0.50 -0.02 -17.13
CA GLU A 71 -0.89 -0.07 -16.67
C GLU A 71 -1.52 1.33 -16.71
N ASN A 72 -2.31 1.54 -17.76
CA ASN A 72 -3.15 2.70 -17.98
C ASN A 72 -4.30 2.28 -18.92
N ASN A 73 -5.27 3.18 -19.16
CA ASN A 73 -6.44 2.89 -20.00
C ASN A 73 -6.11 2.39 -21.42
N PHE A 74 -4.91 2.63 -21.94
CA PHE A 74 -4.52 2.24 -23.29
C PHE A 74 -4.06 0.77 -23.37
N TRP A 75 -3.47 0.23 -22.30
CA TRP A 75 -2.94 -1.14 -22.27
C TRP A 75 -3.76 -2.13 -21.44
N GLY A 76 -4.74 -1.63 -20.66
CA GLY A 76 -5.63 -2.45 -19.82
C GLY A 76 -5.29 -2.36 -18.33
N LEU A 77 -6.31 -2.50 -17.47
CA LEU A 77 -6.13 -2.61 -16.01
C LEU A 77 -6.04 -4.07 -15.61
N THR A 78 -5.22 -4.38 -14.62
CA THR A 78 -5.17 -5.71 -14.01
C THR A 78 -6.44 -5.99 -13.20
N ASN A 79 -6.81 -7.27 -13.04
CA ASN A 79 -7.99 -7.67 -12.25
C ASN A 79 -7.94 -7.10 -10.82
N SER A 80 -6.76 -7.00 -10.23
CA SER A 80 -6.61 -6.45 -8.88
C SER A 80 -6.81 -4.94 -8.82
N THR A 81 -6.45 -4.21 -9.88
CA THR A 81 -6.78 -2.78 -9.99
C THR A 81 -8.29 -2.58 -10.11
N GLN A 82 -9.01 -3.49 -10.78
CA GLN A 82 -10.48 -3.49 -10.76
C GLN A 82 -11.03 -3.83 -9.37
N THR A 83 -10.40 -4.74 -8.62
CA THR A 83 -10.75 -5.00 -7.21
C THR A 83 -10.63 -3.75 -6.36
N ALA A 84 -9.54 -2.98 -6.47
CA ALA A 84 -9.38 -1.73 -5.73
C ALA A 84 -10.50 -0.73 -6.05
N LYS A 85 -10.92 -0.65 -7.31
CA LYS A 85 -12.06 0.19 -7.71
C LYS A 85 -13.38 -0.29 -7.12
N ALA A 86 -13.65 -1.59 -7.19
CA ALA A 86 -14.86 -2.19 -6.64
C ALA A 86 -14.98 -1.94 -5.13
N LEU A 87 -13.88 -2.10 -4.39
CA LEU A 87 -13.83 -1.81 -2.95
C LEU A 87 -14.12 -0.33 -2.66
N MET A 88 -13.52 0.59 -3.42
CA MET A 88 -13.78 2.02 -3.27
C MET A 88 -15.26 2.36 -3.50
N TYR A 89 -15.89 1.78 -4.52
CA TYR A 89 -17.33 1.96 -4.77
C TYR A 89 -18.20 1.33 -3.69
N GLY A 90 -17.86 0.13 -3.23
CA GLY A 90 -18.67 -0.62 -2.28
C GLY A 90 -18.64 -0.05 -0.87
N TYR A 91 -17.49 0.45 -0.43
CA TYR A 91 -17.25 0.75 0.99
C TYR A 91 -16.67 2.13 1.26
N GLY A 92 -16.23 2.88 0.24
CA GLY A 92 -15.57 4.17 0.46
C GLY A 92 -16.45 5.25 1.08
N LEU A 93 -17.77 5.06 1.08
CA LEU A 93 -18.75 5.92 1.75
C LEU A 93 -19.19 5.44 3.13
N THR A 94 -19.00 4.16 3.44
CA THR A 94 -19.49 3.54 4.69
C THR A 94 -18.39 3.31 5.70
N GLY A 95 -17.15 3.11 5.23
CA GLY A 95 -15.99 2.86 6.06
C GLY A 95 -15.07 1.86 5.37
N LEU A 96 -14.02 2.36 4.72
CA LEU A 96 -13.02 1.53 4.05
C LEU A 96 -11.63 1.86 4.56
N GLU A 97 -10.89 0.86 5.03
CA GLU A 97 -9.49 1.02 5.37
C GLU A 97 -8.61 0.14 4.49
N LEU A 98 -7.72 0.79 3.73
CA LEU A 98 -6.82 0.13 2.82
C LEU A 98 -5.39 0.13 3.36
N TYR A 99 -4.79 -1.06 3.36
CA TYR A 99 -3.39 -1.28 3.67
C TYR A 99 -2.67 -1.69 2.39
N GLY A 100 -1.62 -0.96 2.01
CA GLY A 100 -0.82 -1.26 0.84
C GLY A 100 0.64 -1.42 1.21
N HIS A 101 1.25 -2.54 0.80
CA HIS A 101 2.69 -2.75 0.96
C HIS A 101 3.37 -2.96 -0.39
N SER A 102 4.55 -2.37 -0.59
CA SER A 102 5.36 -2.59 -1.79
C SER A 102 4.54 -2.34 -3.09
N ARG A 103 4.41 -3.32 -3.98
CA ARG A 103 3.53 -3.28 -5.17
C ARG A 103 2.05 -3.14 -4.86
N GLY A 104 1.55 -3.66 -3.74
CA GLY A 104 0.12 -3.55 -3.39
C GLY A 104 -0.35 -2.09 -3.36
N THR A 105 0.56 -1.17 -3.05
CA THR A 105 0.33 0.28 -3.11
C THR A 105 0.04 0.78 -4.52
N MET A 106 0.60 0.15 -5.56
CA MET A 106 0.30 0.47 -6.95
C MET A 106 -1.07 -0.04 -7.37
N THR A 107 -1.56 -1.14 -6.81
CA THR A 107 -2.92 -1.61 -7.06
C THR A 107 -3.95 -0.63 -6.51
N ALA A 108 -3.81 -0.26 -5.23
CA ALA A 108 -4.65 0.75 -4.62
C ALA A 108 -4.51 2.10 -5.33
N GLY A 109 -3.27 2.51 -5.65
CA GLY A 109 -2.93 3.75 -6.33
C GLY A 109 -3.48 3.84 -7.75
N ASN A 110 -3.15 2.90 -8.62
CA ASN A 110 -3.62 2.87 -10.01
C ASN A 110 -5.15 2.78 -10.09
N GLY A 111 -5.78 2.01 -9.20
CA GLY A 111 -7.25 1.87 -9.17
C GLY A 111 -7.93 3.18 -8.79
N SER A 112 -7.43 3.84 -7.75
CA SER A 112 -7.96 5.12 -7.30
C SER A 112 -7.69 6.24 -8.32
N TYR A 113 -6.47 6.28 -8.86
CA TYR A 113 -6.09 7.25 -9.88
C TYR A 113 -6.92 7.09 -11.15
N ASN A 114 -7.23 5.85 -11.53
CA ASN A 114 -8.13 5.55 -12.64
C ASN A 114 -9.51 6.16 -12.43
N LEU A 115 -10.09 6.03 -11.23
CA LEU A 115 -11.40 6.60 -10.91
C LEU A 115 -11.37 8.13 -11.02
N ALA A 116 -10.42 8.78 -10.35
CA ALA A 116 -10.30 10.23 -10.37
C ALA A 116 -10.09 10.78 -11.79
N LYS A 117 -9.27 10.11 -12.61
CA LYS A 117 -9.03 10.48 -14.01
C LYS A 117 -10.29 10.42 -14.88
N HIS A 118 -11.28 9.59 -14.54
CA HIS A 118 -12.57 9.53 -15.24
C HIS A 118 -13.62 10.49 -14.65
N GLY A 119 -13.20 11.44 -13.81
CA GLY A 119 -14.10 12.40 -13.19
C GLY A 119 -14.99 11.78 -12.11
N ILE A 120 -14.64 10.61 -11.58
CA ILE A 120 -15.31 10.06 -10.41
C ILE A 120 -14.82 10.82 -9.18
N HIS A 121 -15.75 11.25 -8.34
CA HIS A 121 -15.47 11.94 -7.08
C HIS A 121 -16.59 11.66 -6.07
N GLY A 122 -16.37 12.04 -4.82
CA GLY A 122 -17.33 11.89 -3.74
C GLY A 122 -17.67 10.46 -3.28
N ILE A 123 -16.87 9.45 -3.66
CA ILE A 123 -17.08 8.04 -3.31
C ILE A 123 -16.19 7.53 -2.16
N ALA A 124 -15.20 8.33 -1.71
CA ALA A 124 -14.17 7.90 -0.76
C ALA A 124 -14.20 8.72 0.55
N LYS A 125 -15.38 9.15 0.98
CA LYS A 125 -15.57 10.07 2.12
C LYS A 125 -15.19 9.46 3.47
N GLU A 126 -15.32 8.15 3.63
CA GLU A 126 -14.98 7.39 4.83
C GLU A 126 -13.80 6.42 4.57
N THR A 127 -12.91 6.78 3.64
CA THR A 127 -11.76 5.95 3.28
C THR A 127 -10.48 6.38 4.00
N THR A 128 -9.82 5.44 4.68
CA THR A 128 -8.47 5.60 5.26
C THR A 128 -7.46 4.76 4.47
N ILE A 129 -6.25 5.30 4.22
CA ILE A 129 -5.23 4.59 3.41
C ILE A 129 -3.87 4.65 4.11
N ASN A 130 -3.26 3.47 4.26
CA ASN A 130 -1.98 3.24 4.94
C ASN A 130 -0.99 2.55 3.98
N PHE A 131 0.12 3.23 3.66
CA PHE A 131 1.15 2.75 2.74
C PHE A 131 2.46 2.43 3.46
N PHE A 132 3.01 1.25 3.17
CA PHE A 132 4.24 0.71 3.77
C PHE A 132 5.24 0.33 2.68
N GLY A 133 6.44 0.93 2.69
CA GLY A 133 7.43 0.77 1.62
C GLY A 133 6.88 0.93 0.20
N PRO A 134 6.07 1.97 -0.10
CA PRO A 134 5.22 2.01 -1.29
C PRO A 134 5.98 2.14 -2.62
N ALA A 135 5.65 1.28 -3.58
CA ALA A 135 6.07 1.44 -4.98
C ALA A 135 5.25 2.51 -5.74
N PHE A 136 4.06 2.88 -5.25
CA PHE A 136 3.26 4.00 -5.73
C PHE A 136 3.67 5.31 -5.04
N ASN A 137 3.47 6.46 -5.68
CA ASN A 137 3.79 7.74 -5.06
C ASN A 137 2.67 8.14 -4.08
N THR A 138 3.02 8.37 -2.82
CA THR A 138 2.06 8.63 -1.74
C THR A 138 1.46 10.03 -1.83
N GLN A 139 2.20 11.00 -2.39
CA GLN A 139 1.64 12.34 -2.67
C GLN A 139 0.56 12.24 -3.76
N ASP A 140 0.84 11.53 -4.86
CA ASP A 140 -0.14 11.30 -5.92
C ASP A 140 -1.38 10.57 -5.38
N MET A 141 -1.19 9.64 -4.43
CA MET A 141 -2.29 8.95 -3.78
C MET A 141 -3.11 9.87 -2.88
N ALA A 142 -2.46 10.73 -2.08
CA ALA A 142 -3.15 11.71 -1.23
C ALA A 142 -3.97 12.69 -2.07
N ASP A 143 -3.41 13.17 -3.18
CA ASP A 143 -4.09 14.06 -4.12
C ASP A 143 -5.29 13.38 -4.81
N THR A 144 -5.12 12.11 -5.16
CA THR A 144 -6.21 11.28 -5.72
C THR A 144 -7.31 11.05 -4.69
N LEU A 145 -6.97 10.70 -3.46
CA LEU A 145 -7.93 10.46 -2.38
C LEU A 145 -8.71 11.75 -2.02
N TYR A 146 -8.04 12.90 -2.06
CA TYR A 146 -8.68 14.20 -1.91
C TYR A 146 -9.76 14.42 -2.97
N ILE A 147 -9.48 14.14 -4.24
CA ILE A 147 -10.48 14.23 -5.32
C ILE A 147 -11.63 13.24 -5.08
N LEU A 148 -11.30 11.97 -4.82
CA LEU A 148 -12.31 10.93 -4.64
C LEU A 148 -13.21 11.14 -3.42
N SER A 149 -12.78 11.93 -2.45
CA SER A 149 -13.52 12.20 -1.20
C SER A 149 -14.23 13.55 -1.18
N ASP A 150 -14.21 14.33 -2.28
CA ASP A 150 -14.63 15.74 -2.30
C ASP A 150 -13.91 16.60 -1.24
N GLY A 151 -12.64 16.31 -0.99
CA GLY A 151 -11.80 17.00 -0.02
C GLY A 151 -12.02 16.60 1.44
N LYS A 152 -12.86 15.60 1.72
CA LYS A 152 -13.09 15.11 3.08
C LYS A 152 -11.88 14.35 3.65
N GLN A 153 -11.17 13.62 2.80
CA GLN A 153 -9.94 12.91 3.14
C GLN A 153 -8.76 13.63 2.50
N ASP A 154 -7.82 14.11 3.32
CA ASP A 154 -6.76 15.00 2.84
C ASP A 154 -5.34 14.51 3.10
N TYR A 155 -5.17 13.26 3.54
CA TYR A 155 -3.85 12.63 3.67
C TYR A 155 -3.89 11.12 3.43
N VAL A 156 -2.69 10.57 3.18
CA VAL A 156 -2.41 9.13 3.20
C VAL A 156 -1.30 8.89 4.21
N ASN A 157 -1.43 7.85 5.03
CA ASN A 157 -0.40 7.49 6.00
C ASN A 157 0.76 6.79 5.30
N LEU A 158 1.99 7.21 5.63
CA LEU A 158 3.22 6.67 5.08
C LEU A 158 4.14 6.10 6.16
N GLU A 159 4.59 4.88 5.93
CA GLU A 159 5.79 4.33 6.56
C GLU A 159 6.77 3.92 5.47
N ASN A 160 7.94 4.55 5.45
CA ASN A 160 8.94 4.28 4.43
C ASN A 160 10.35 4.42 4.98
N HIS A 161 11.19 3.41 4.77
CA HIS A 161 12.54 3.42 5.26
C HIS A 161 13.50 4.09 4.27
N LYS A 162 14.47 4.88 4.77
CA LYS A 162 15.45 5.60 3.92
C LYS A 162 16.21 4.72 2.94
N TYR A 163 16.49 3.48 3.33
CA TYR A 163 17.26 2.53 2.53
C TYR A 163 16.38 1.53 1.76
N ASP A 164 15.05 1.65 1.87
CA ASP A 164 14.11 0.94 1.02
C ASP A 164 14.06 1.58 -0.37
N PHE A 165 14.64 0.91 -1.36
CA PHE A 165 14.65 1.45 -2.71
C PHE A 165 13.31 1.38 -3.43
N VAL A 166 12.39 0.52 -3.00
CA VAL A 166 11.05 0.44 -3.57
C VAL A 166 10.33 1.73 -3.23
N GLY A 167 10.27 2.08 -1.95
CA GLY A 167 9.74 3.35 -1.47
C GLY A 167 10.43 4.57 -2.06
N VAL A 168 11.75 4.65 -1.91
CA VAL A 168 12.53 5.87 -2.20
C VAL A 168 12.82 6.06 -3.69
N LYS A 169 13.17 5.01 -4.44
CA LYS A 169 13.53 5.15 -5.86
C LYS A 169 12.37 4.86 -6.80
N ILE A 170 11.60 3.80 -6.57
CA ILE A 170 10.48 3.41 -7.46
C ILE A 170 9.26 4.28 -7.20
N GLY A 171 8.85 4.39 -5.93
CA GLY A 171 7.73 5.22 -5.50
C GLY A 171 8.05 6.72 -5.44
N LYS A 172 9.34 7.08 -5.35
CA LYS A 172 9.81 8.46 -5.15
C LYS A 172 9.21 9.10 -3.89
N ASN A 173 9.03 8.28 -2.86
CA ASN A 173 8.44 8.70 -1.59
C ASN A 173 9.52 9.26 -0.64
N PRO A 174 9.16 10.22 0.23
CA PRO A 174 10.03 10.57 1.35
C PRO A 174 10.18 9.36 2.29
N TYR A 175 11.25 9.35 3.07
CA TYR A 175 11.42 8.38 4.16
C TYR A 175 10.88 8.97 5.46
N THR A 176 10.43 8.10 6.36
CA THR A 176 9.89 8.50 7.68
C THR A 176 10.74 7.98 8.83
N PHE A 177 11.66 7.04 8.57
CA PHE A 177 12.66 6.54 9.51
C PHE A 177 13.88 5.95 8.77
N GLU A 178 15.01 5.79 9.45
CA GLU A 178 16.30 5.53 8.78
C GLU A 178 17.32 4.64 9.51
N LYS A 179 16.97 4.04 10.65
CA LYS A 179 17.94 3.25 11.43
C LYS A 179 18.31 1.96 10.69
N ILE A 180 19.61 1.62 10.70
CA ILE A 180 20.13 0.36 10.18
C ILE A 180 21.10 -0.28 11.19
N PRO A 181 21.37 -1.59 11.10
CA PRO A 181 22.35 -2.24 11.96
C PRO A 181 23.75 -1.61 11.86
N PRO A 182 24.52 -1.54 12.97
CA PRO A 182 25.90 -1.06 12.94
C PRO A 182 26.74 -1.82 11.91
N GLY A 183 27.58 -1.08 11.16
CA GLY A 183 28.40 -1.66 10.09
C GLY A 183 27.61 -2.08 8.84
N SER A 184 26.31 -1.79 8.77
CA SER A 184 25.54 -1.86 7.53
C SER A 184 25.61 -0.56 6.73
N GLY A 185 25.15 -0.62 5.49
CA GLY A 185 25.13 0.53 4.59
C GLY A 185 24.13 0.36 3.45
N PRO A 186 23.93 1.41 2.63
CA PRO A 186 22.88 1.44 1.60
C PRO A 186 22.90 0.24 0.64
N TRP A 187 24.10 -0.21 0.27
CA TRP A 187 24.27 -1.35 -0.65
C TRP A 187 23.88 -2.68 -0.02
N LYS A 188 24.27 -2.91 1.24
CA LYS A 188 23.95 -4.13 1.98
C LYS A 188 22.45 -4.21 2.23
N GLU A 189 21.83 -3.12 2.68
CA GLU A 189 20.39 -3.08 2.93
C GLU A 189 19.56 -3.25 1.66
N ARG A 190 19.99 -2.68 0.53
CA ARG A 190 19.32 -2.93 -0.76
C ARG A 190 19.31 -4.41 -1.12
N PHE A 191 20.40 -5.13 -0.87
CA PHE A 191 20.46 -6.57 -1.14
C PHE A 191 19.66 -7.37 -0.11
N GLN A 192 19.62 -6.91 1.14
CA GLN A 192 18.88 -7.56 2.23
C GLN A 192 17.37 -7.61 1.96
N ILE A 193 16.82 -6.66 1.21
CA ILE A 193 15.42 -6.68 0.76
C ILE A 193 15.06 -7.98 0.01
N PHE A 194 15.99 -8.52 -0.78
CA PHE A 194 15.78 -9.77 -1.53
C PHE A 194 15.96 -11.03 -0.68
N LYS A 195 16.46 -10.90 0.56
CA LYS A 195 16.64 -12.02 1.50
C LYS A 195 15.47 -12.19 2.47
N GLY A 196 14.42 -11.39 2.33
CA GLY A 196 13.22 -11.47 3.15
C GLY A 196 13.35 -10.76 4.50
N TYR A 197 12.79 -11.38 5.53
CA TYR A 197 12.65 -10.81 6.87
C TYR A 197 13.83 -11.15 7.79
N PRO A 198 14.33 -10.23 8.63
CA PRO A 198 14.01 -8.80 8.69
C PRO A 198 14.78 -8.00 7.63
N SER A 199 14.16 -6.94 7.10
CA SER A 199 14.82 -6.01 6.18
C SER A 199 14.15 -4.63 6.20
N VAL A 200 14.83 -3.65 5.62
CA VAL A 200 14.32 -2.27 5.44
C VAL A 200 13.01 -2.19 4.65
N HIS A 201 12.65 -3.24 3.89
CA HIS A 201 11.41 -3.29 3.11
C HIS A 201 10.31 -4.13 3.79
N ALA A 202 10.62 -4.83 4.87
CA ALA A 202 9.69 -5.71 5.58
C ALA A 202 9.37 -5.23 7.00
N CYS A 203 10.23 -4.41 7.59
CA CYS A 203 10.12 -3.92 8.96
C CYS A 203 9.27 -2.64 9.07
N TYR A 204 7.95 -2.82 8.95
CA TYR A 204 6.94 -1.77 8.99
C TYR A 204 5.81 -2.12 9.98
N GLY A 205 4.96 -1.15 10.33
CA GLY A 205 3.79 -1.36 11.20
C GLY A 205 4.14 -2.00 12.55
N ASN A 206 3.39 -3.02 12.93
CA ASN A 206 3.57 -3.77 14.18
C ASN A 206 4.63 -4.89 14.07
N ALA A 207 5.71 -4.66 13.31
CA ALA A 207 6.76 -5.64 13.10
C ALA A 207 7.40 -6.13 14.42
N SER A 208 7.96 -7.34 14.37
CA SER A 208 8.56 -8.02 15.52
C SER A 208 9.67 -7.21 16.21
N PRO A 209 10.03 -7.55 17.46
CA PRO A 209 11.13 -6.90 18.17
C PRO A 209 12.46 -6.89 17.41
N ILE A 210 12.76 -7.94 16.61
CA ILE A 210 14.01 -7.97 15.82
C ILE A 210 14.04 -6.87 14.77
N CYS A 211 12.89 -6.54 14.17
CA CYS A 211 12.78 -5.39 13.25
C CYS A 211 13.05 -4.08 13.98
N ARG A 212 12.42 -3.85 15.14
CA ARG A 212 12.63 -2.60 15.91
C ARG A 212 14.06 -2.45 16.40
N GLN A 213 14.69 -3.56 16.79
CA GLN A 213 16.10 -3.57 17.20
C GLN A 213 17.03 -3.24 16.03
N ALA A 214 16.83 -3.87 14.87
CA ALA A 214 17.69 -3.72 13.70
C ALA A 214 17.45 -2.39 12.94
N TYR A 215 16.19 -2.03 12.74
CA TYR A 215 15.75 -0.98 11.80
C TYR A 215 15.02 0.19 12.45
N GLY A 216 14.88 0.17 13.78
CA GLY A 216 14.19 1.22 14.53
C GLY A 216 12.68 1.04 14.56
N SER A 217 12.02 1.84 15.38
CA SER A 217 10.56 1.86 15.42
C SER A 217 10.03 2.48 14.13
N PRO A 218 9.08 1.82 13.44
CA PRO A 218 8.38 2.43 12.32
C PRO A 218 7.74 3.76 12.74
N ASN A 219 7.78 4.72 11.83
CA ASN A 219 7.26 6.06 12.07
C ASN A 219 6.22 6.38 11.00
N ARG A 220 4.95 6.32 11.38
CA ARG A 220 3.84 6.65 10.50
C ARG A 220 3.69 8.16 10.39
N THR A 221 3.83 8.67 9.18
CA THR A 221 3.72 10.11 8.90
C THR A 221 2.61 10.36 7.88
N PRO A 222 1.66 11.27 8.15
CA PRO A 222 0.66 11.64 7.16
C PRO A 222 1.30 12.45 6.03
N ILE A 223 0.99 12.06 4.79
CA ILE A 223 1.32 12.83 3.59
C ILE A 223 0.05 13.52 3.13
N TYR A 224 -0.02 14.84 3.36
CA TYR A 224 -1.19 15.65 3.00
C TYR A 224 -1.24 15.94 1.51
N SER A 225 -2.47 15.98 0.97
CA SER A 225 -2.71 16.42 -0.40
C SER A 225 -2.27 17.87 -0.58
N ILE A 226 -1.68 18.17 -1.74
CA ILE A 226 -1.34 19.54 -2.13
C ILE A 226 -2.58 20.42 -2.33
N TYR A 227 -3.76 19.82 -2.54
CA TYR A 227 -5.03 20.52 -2.71
C TYR A 227 -5.70 20.91 -1.39
N SER A 228 -5.23 20.36 -0.27
CA SER A 228 -5.81 20.62 1.07
C SER A 228 -5.57 22.04 1.59
N GLY A 229 -4.68 22.80 0.95
CA GLY A 229 -4.26 24.13 1.42
C GLY A 229 -3.41 24.12 2.70
N ARG A 230 -3.09 22.94 3.26
CA ARG A 230 -2.17 22.80 4.39
C ARG A 230 -0.75 23.09 3.91
N LYS A 231 -0.04 23.99 4.59
CA LYS A 231 1.38 24.25 4.30
C LYS A 231 2.21 23.03 4.73
N LYS A 232 3.13 22.61 3.86
CA LYS A 232 4.12 21.56 4.13
C LYS A 232 5.10 21.99 5.22
#